data_AF-A0A5K1I4P5-F1
#
_entry.id   AF-A0A5K1I4P5-F1
#
_cell.length_a   1.000
_cell.length_b   1.000
_cell.length_c   1.000
_cell.angle_alpha   90.00
_cell.angle_beta   90.00
_cell.angle_gamma   90.00
#
_symmetry.space_group_name_H-M   'P 1'
#
loop_
_entity.id
_entity.type
_entity.pdbx_description
1 polymer ?
#
loop_
_entity_poly.entity_id
_entity_poly.type
_entity_poly.pdbx_seq_one_letter_code
_entity_poly.pdbx_strand_id
1 'polypeptide(L)' 'MDKRESKTQEEELQHFKEVSQPEDFDHPEPDVEQPEAKSSSHGLHRVLPIVIVVLGVLAAAMLLLSGNGN' A
#
# COMPACT_ATOMS: atom_id res chain seq x y z
N MET A 1 -27.26 -33.42 7.63
CA MET A 1 -26.78 -32.29 6.81
C MET A 1 -25.89 -32.89 5.73
N ASP A 2 -26.51 -33.23 4.61
CA ASP A 2 -25.87 -33.95 3.49
C ASP A 2 -24.99 -33.00 2.68
N LYS A 3 -23.67 -33.19 2.72
CA LYS A 3 -22.69 -32.43 1.91
C LYS A 3 -22.55 -33.01 0.50
N ARG A 4 -23.68 -33.24 -0.18
CA ARG A 4 -23.72 -33.72 -1.58
C ARG A 4 -24.56 -32.80 -2.45
N GLU A 5 -24.47 -31.49 -2.23
CA GLU A 5 -24.93 -30.50 -3.19
C GLU A 5 -23.93 -30.46 -4.35
N SER A 6 -24.06 -31.45 -5.23
CA SER A 6 -23.48 -31.39 -6.57
C SER A 6 -24.19 -30.25 -7.28
N LYS A 7 -23.56 -29.07 -7.31
CA LYS A 7 -24.02 -27.96 -8.14
C LYS A 7 -24.27 -28.50 -9.55
N THR A 8 -25.48 -28.28 -10.06
CA THR A 8 -25.81 -28.69 -11.43
C THR A 8 -24.93 -27.91 -12.40
N GLN A 9 -24.67 -28.42 -13.62
CA GLN A 9 -23.87 -27.69 -14.62
C GLN A 9 -24.40 -26.27 -14.86
N GLU A 10 -25.71 -26.07 -14.75
CA GLU A 10 -26.34 -24.75 -14.84
C GLU A 10 -25.95 -23.84 -13.67
N GLU A 11 -25.84 -24.38 -12.46
CA GLU A 11 -25.42 -23.65 -11.26
C GLU A 11 -23.91 -23.35 -11.27
N GLU A 12 -23.10 -24.24 -11.84
CA GLU A 12 -21.68 -23.97 -12.11
C GLU A 12 -21.50 -22.89 -13.18
N LEU A 13 -22.32 -22.90 -14.24
CA LEU A 13 -22.31 -21.87 -15.27
C LEU A 13 -22.76 -20.50 -14.74
N GLN A 14 -23.79 -20.46 -13.89
CA GLN A 14 -24.24 -19.23 -13.23
C GLN A 14 -23.15 -18.70 -12.30
N HIS A 15 -22.56 -19.56 -11.48
CA HIS A 15 -21.43 -19.19 -10.62
C HIS A 15 -20.23 -18.71 -11.44
N PHE A 16 -19.92 -19.33 -12.57
CA PHE A 16 -18.83 -18.88 -13.45
C PHE A 16 -19.12 -17.50 -14.05
N LYS A 17 -20.37 -17.23 -14.43
CA LYS A 17 -20.81 -15.93 -14.94
C LYS A 17 -20.75 -14.85 -13.85
N GLU A 18 -21.17 -15.16 -12.63
CA GLU A 18 -21.10 -14.28 -11.46
C GLU A 18 -19.65 -13.99 -11.03
N VAL A 19 -18.76 -14.98 -11.10
CA VAL A 19 -17.34 -14.85 -10.70
C VAL A 19 -16.46 -14.27 -11.82
N SER A 20 -16.91 -14.33 -13.09
CA SER A 20 -16.11 -13.85 -14.23
C SER A 20 -15.77 -12.36 -14.18
N GLN A 21 -16.60 -11.57 -13.48
CA GLN A 21 -16.36 -10.17 -13.23
C GLN A 21 -16.14 -9.98 -11.73
N PRO A 22 -15.06 -9.29 -11.33
CA PRO A 22 -14.91 -8.85 -9.95
C PRO A 22 -16.14 -8.05 -9.52
N GLU A 23 -16.59 -8.22 -8.27
CA GLU A 23 -17.72 -7.44 -7.72
C GLU A 23 -17.48 -5.92 -7.86
N ASP A 24 -16.21 -5.51 -7.84
CA ASP A 24 -15.76 -4.12 -7.94
C ASP A 24 -15.33 -3.71 -9.37
N PHE A 25 -15.81 -4.40 -10.42
CA PHE A 25 -15.42 -4.08 -11.81
C PHE A 25 -15.71 -2.62 -12.21
N ASP A 26 -16.86 -2.09 -11.77
CA ASP A 26 -17.28 -0.72 -12.06
C ASP A 26 -16.65 0.33 -11.11
N HIS A 27 -16.17 -0.11 -9.94
CA HIS A 27 -15.55 0.73 -8.91
C HIS A 27 -14.24 0.11 -8.43
N PRO A 28 -13.19 0.13 -9.27
CA PRO A 28 -11.91 -0.52 -8.96
C PRO A 28 -11.12 0.19 -7.85
N GLU A 29 -11.58 1.37 -7.42
CA GLU A 29 -10.96 2.11 -6.32
C GLU A 29 -11.30 1.45 -4.98
N PRO A 30 -10.33 1.40 -4.04
CA PRO A 30 -10.59 0.86 -2.72
C PRO A 30 -11.68 1.67 -2.02
N ASP A 31 -12.63 0.97 -1.40
CA ASP A 31 -13.75 1.61 -0.70
C ASP A 31 -13.21 2.53 0.41
N VAL A 32 -13.71 3.76 0.42
CA VAL A 32 -13.32 4.84 1.34
C VAL A 32 -13.56 4.44 2.80
N GLU A 33 -14.51 3.53 3.07
CA GLU A 33 -14.75 3.01 4.41
C GLU A 33 -13.69 2.01 4.86
N GLN A 34 -12.96 1.38 3.95
CA GLN A 34 -11.96 0.36 4.26
C GLN A 34 -10.80 0.96 5.08
N PRO A 35 -10.36 0.24 6.13
CA PRO A 35 -9.25 0.70 6.98
C PRO A 35 -7.94 0.84 6.19
N GLU A 36 -7.74 0.01 5.16
CA GLU A 36 -6.57 0.07 4.28
C GLU A 36 -6.54 1.33 3.41
N ALA A 37 -7.71 1.81 2.96
CA ALA A 37 -7.86 3.06 2.22
C ALA A 37 -7.58 4.31 3.10
N LYS A 38 -7.90 4.22 4.40
CA LYS A 38 -7.56 5.23 5.44
C LYS A 38 -6.07 5.22 5.82
N SER A 39 -5.38 4.22 5.31
CA SER A 39 -3.95 4.03 5.08
C SER A 39 -3.06 5.24 4.81
N SER A 40 -2.78 6.13 5.76
CA SER A 40 -1.94 7.29 5.45
C SER A 40 -0.45 6.90 5.28
N SER A 41 0.14 7.15 4.10
CA SER A 41 1.57 6.90 3.77
C SER A 41 2.58 7.84 4.50
N HIS A 42 2.13 8.60 5.50
CA HIS A 42 2.82 9.78 6.02
C HIS A 42 4.10 9.50 6.82
N GLY A 43 4.44 8.24 7.13
CA GLY A 43 5.58 7.91 7.99
C GLY A 43 6.93 8.18 7.34
N LEU A 44 7.28 7.41 6.30
CA LEU A 44 8.63 7.41 5.76
C LEU A 44 8.95 8.68 4.94
N HIS A 45 7.98 9.14 4.14
CA HIS A 45 8.13 10.31 3.28
C HIS A 45 8.36 11.61 4.06
N ARG A 46 7.88 11.69 5.31
CA ARG A 46 8.07 12.86 6.17
C ARG A 46 9.41 12.84 6.91
N VAL A 47 9.92 11.65 7.24
CA VAL A 47 11.18 11.48 7.97
C VAL A 47 12.39 11.62 7.05
N LEU A 48 12.30 11.10 5.82
CA LEU A 48 13.40 11.15 4.84
C LEU A 48 14.01 12.54 4.63
N PRO A 49 13.25 13.62 4.36
CA PRO A 49 13.83 14.95 4.18
C PRO A 49 14.50 15.49 5.45
N ILE A 50 13.96 15.17 6.63
CA ILE A 50 14.56 15.57 7.91
C ILE A 50 15.94 14.93 8.06
N VAL A 51 16.05 13.64 7.79
CA VAL A 51 17.34 12.91 7.86
C VAL A 51 18.36 13.50 6.89
N ILE A 52 17.95 13.83 5.65
CA ILE A 52 18.85 14.43 4.65
C ILE A 52 19.41 15.77 5.16
N VAL A 53 18.56 16.63 5.72
CA VAL A 53 18.99 17.91 6.29
C VAL A 53 19.97 17.72 7.43
N VAL A 54 19.67 16.81 8.38
CA VAL A 54 20.55 16.52 9.52
C VAL A 54 21.92 16.02 9.06
N LEU A 55 21.95 15.05 8.13
CA LEU A 55 23.21 14.52 7.59
C LEU A 55 24.00 15.59 6.84
N GLY A 56 23.33 16.46 6.07
CA GLY A 56 23.97 17.57 5.38
C GLY A 56 24.64 18.56 6.35
N VAL A 57 23.96 18.92 7.44
CA VAL A 57 24.51 19.80 8.48
C VAL A 57 25.71 19.14 9.19
N LEU A 58 25.62 17.86 9.53
CA LEU A 58 26.72 17.14 10.17
C LEU A 58 27.95 17.04 9.26
N ALA A 59 27.75 16.73 7.97
CA ALA A 59 28.82 16.68 7.00
C ALA A 59 29.50 18.05 6.82
N ALA A 60 28.71 19.12 6.71
CA ALA A 60 29.23 20.48 6.63
C ALA A 60 30.02 20.87 7.89
N ALA A 61 29.49 20.56 9.07
CA ALA A 61 30.17 20.81 10.34
C ALA A 61 31.51 20.06 10.43
N MET A 62 31.54 18.78 10.03
CA MET A 62 32.78 18.01 9.98
C MET A 62 33.80 18.59 9.00
N LEU A 63 33.37 18.99 7.80
CA LEU A 63 34.26 19.61 6.81
C LEU A 63 34.84 20.93 7.33
N LEU A 64 34.04 21.76 8.00
CA LEU A 64 34.51 23.01 8.59
C LEU A 64 35.51 22.77 9.74
N LEU A 65 35.24 21.80 10.61
CA LEU A 65 36.13 21.43 11.71
C LEU A 65 37.44 20.82 11.21
N SER A 66 37.39 19.97 10.18
CA SER A 66 38.59 19.37 9.57
C SER A 66 39.37 20.36 8.70
N GLY A 67 38.71 21.32 8.07
CA GLY A 67 39.34 22.36 7.23
C GLY A 67 40.02 23.48 8.02
N ASN A 68 39.53 23.79 9.23
CA ASN A 68 40.14 24.79 10.13
C ASN A 68 41.31 24.25 10.97
N GLY A 69 41.68 22.98 10.80
CA GLY A 69 42.76 22.31 11.55
C GLY A 69 44.14 22.31 10.87
N ASN A 70 44.26 22.90 9.67
CA ASN A 70 45.52 23.04 8.92
C ASN A 70 46.01 24.48 8.91
#